data_AF-A0A661KDQ7-F1
#
_entry.id   AF-A0A661KDQ7-F1
#
_cell.length_a   1.000
_cell.length_b   1.000
_cell.length_c   1.000
_cell.angle_alpha   90.00
_cell.angle_beta   90.00
_cell.angle_gamma   90.00
#
_symmetry.space_group_name_H-M   'P 1'
#
loop_
_entity.id
_entity.type
_entity.pdbx_description
1 polymer ?
#
loop_
_entity_poly.entity_id
_entity_poly.type
_entity_poly.pdbx_seq_one_letter_code
_entity_poly.pdbx_strand_id
1 'polypeptide(L)'
;FRGKSWGRWKDLHMLTAFADYKLPQVLRHLGILEYDSQLARRIDNLEFIEPGSEEEIEIRAATIQACELIKKKLEEEKGIKCASPEIDQWLWTLGQNDSFRKYPYHRTRTIFY
;
A
#
# COMPACT_ATOMS: atom_id res chain seq x y z
N PHE A 1 16.27 13.70 -17.07
CA PHE A 1 15.94 12.34 -16.61
C PHE A 1 16.98 11.85 -15.60
N ARG A 2 16.66 10.85 -14.75
CA ARG A 2 17.45 10.45 -13.55
C ARG A 2 17.57 11.55 -12.48
N GLY A 3 16.45 12.17 -12.11
CA GLY A 3 16.46 13.23 -11.08
C GLY A 3 17.04 14.58 -11.54
N LYS A 4 17.42 14.73 -12.82
CA LYS A 4 18.05 15.94 -13.37
C LYS A 4 17.18 16.66 -14.40
N SER A 5 17.34 17.99 -14.48
CA SER A 5 16.59 18.90 -15.37
C SER A 5 15.07 18.69 -15.21
N TRP A 6 14.34 18.46 -16.30
CA TRP A 6 12.91 18.17 -16.32
C TRP A 6 12.48 16.97 -15.47
N GLY A 7 13.40 16.09 -15.07
CA GLY A 7 13.11 14.96 -14.19
C GLY A 7 13.48 15.19 -12.72
N ARG A 8 13.76 16.43 -12.31
CA ARG A 8 14.04 16.79 -10.91
C ARG A 8 12.74 17.10 -10.18
N TRP A 9 12.51 16.39 -9.08
CA TRP A 9 11.40 16.61 -8.16
C TRP A 9 11.93 17.25 -6.88
N LYS A 10 11.22 18.24 -6.34
CA LYS A 10 11.59 18.92 -5.06
C LYS A 10 10.54 18.72 -3.96
N ASP A 11 9.42 18.16 -4.35
CA ASP A 11 8.13 18.10 -3.68
C ASP A 11 7.64 16.66 -3.51
N LEU A 12 8.48 15.65 -3.82
CA LEU A 12 8.15 14.23 -3.65
C LEU A 12 7.74 13.90 -2.20
N HIS A 13 8.29 14.63 -1.23
CA HIS A 13 7.96 14.50 0.19
C HIS A 13 6.52 14.94 0.53
N MET A 14 5.83 15.66 -0.37
CA MET A 14 4.43 16.08 -0.21
C MET A 14 3.44 15.00 -0.66
N LEU A 15 3.91 13.94 -1.32
CA LEU A 15 3.08 12.83 -1.79
C LEU A 15 2.97 11.73 -0.73
N THR A 16 1.85 11.04 -0.73
CA THR A 16 1.61 9.80 0.04
C THR A 16 1.90 8.57 -0.82
N ALA A 17 1.74 7.37 -0.24
CA ALA A 17 1.72 6.13 -1.01
C ALA A 17 0.55 6.13 -2.01
N PHE A 18 0.73 5.45 -3.14
CA PHE A 18 -0.29 5.31 -4.18
C PHE A 18 -1.08 4.04 -3.91
N ALA A 19 -1.92 4.07 -2.86
CA ALA A 19 -2.60 2.91 -2.31
C ALA A 19 -3.50 2.18 -3.32
N ASP A 20 -2.89 1.28 -4.08
CA ASP A 20 -3.52 0.37 -5.03
C ASP A 20 -3.99 -0.92 -4.33
N TYR A 21 -4.32 -1.94 -5.11
CA TYR A 21 -4.72 -3.24 -4.56
C TYR A 21 -3.55 -4.10 -4.06
N LYS A 22 -2.32 -3.78 -4.44
CA LYS A 22 -1.14 -4.61 -4.22
C LYS A 22 -0.49 -4.36 -2.87
N LEU A 23 -0.31 -3.11 -2.49
CA LEU A 23 0.22 -2.73 -1.18
C LEU A 23 -0.56 -3.36 0.00
N PRO A 24 -1.91 -3.27 0.08
CA PRO A 24 -2.66 -3.85 1.19
C PRO A 24 -2.50 -5.37 1.29
N GLN A 25 -2.29 -6.08 0.17
CA GLN A 25 -1.99 -7.52 0.17
C GLN A 25 -0.69 -7.81 0.92
N VAL A 26 0.37 -7.06 0.63
CA VAL A 26 1.68 -7.21 1.25
C VAL A 26 1.63 -6.84 2.73
N LEU A 27 0.97 -5.72 3.06
CA LEU A 27 0.81 -5.28 4.44
C LEU A 27 0.00 -6.28 5.28
N ARG A 28 -1.05 -6.88 4.70
CA ARG A 28 -1.80 -7.97 5.33
C ARG A 28 -0.92 -9.21 5.55
N HIS A 29 -0.13 -9.59 4.55
CA HIS A 29 0.80 -10.72 4.66
C HIS A 29 1.81 -10.52 5.79
N LEU A 30 2.32 -9.30 5.96
CA LEU A 30 3.26 -8.92 7.00
C LEU A 30 2.61 -8.78 8.40
N GLY A 31 1.29 -8.88 8.51
CA GLY A 31 0.56 -8.64 9.76
C GLY A 31 0.53 -7.17 10.19
N ILE A 32 0.79 -6.24 9.25
CA ILE A 32 0.70 -4.79 9.50
C ILE A 32 -0.75 -4.33 9.36
N LEU A 33 -1.48 -4.86 8.37
CA LEU A 33 -2.92 -4.70 8.27
C LEU A 33 -3.62 -5.98 8.72
N GLU A 34 -4.61 -5.80 9.59
CA GLU A 34 -5.51 -6.85 10.03
C GLU A 34 -6.94 -6.42 9.67
N TYR A 35 -7.67 -7.30 8.98
CA TYR A 35 -9.06 -7.07 8.62
C TYR A 35 -9.96 -7.78 9.63
N ASP A 36 -11.15 -7.24 9.84
CA ASP A 36 -12.17 -7.99 10.56
C ASP A 36 -12.50 -9.30 9.83
N SER A 37 -13.09 -10.24 10.56
CA SER A 37 -13.34 -11.59 10.05
C SER A 37 -14.23 -11.64 8.80
N GLN A 38 -15.16 -10.70 8.65
CA GLN A 38 -16.07 -10.65 7.50
C GLN A 38 -15.34 -10.14 6.27
N LEU A 39 -14.63 -9.00 6.38
CA LEU A 39 -13.85 -8.45 5.28
C LEU A 39 -12.73 -9.41 4.82
N ALA A 40 -12.02 -10.02 5.77
CA ALA A 40 -11.00 -11.02 5.50
C ALA A 40 -11.57 -12.18 4.67
N ARG A 41 -12.72 -12.74 5.08
CA ARG A 41 -13.39 -13.84 4.37
C ARG A 41 -13.79 -13.45 2.95
N ARG A 42 -14.36 -12.25 2.76
CA ARG A 42 -14.75 -11.76 1.43
C ARG A 42 -13.54 -11.67 0.50
N ILE A 43 -12.45 -11.07 0.97
CA ILE A 43 -11.21 -10.95 0.20
C ILE A 43 -10.62 -12.33 -0.10
N ASP A 44 -10.60 -13.24 0.88
CA ASP A 44 -10.06 -14.60 0.72
C ASP A 44 -10.86 -15.44 -0.28
N ASN A 45 -12.18 -15.23 -0.34
CA ASN A 45 -13.07 -15.81 -1.35
C ASN A 45 -12.99 -15.11 -2.72
N LEU A 46 -12.12 -14.11 -2.84
CA LEU A 46 -12.00 -13.26 -4.01
C LEU A 46 -13.29 -12.48 -4.31
N GLU A 47 -14.18 -12.26 -3.37
CA GLU A 47 -15.40 -11.49 -3.64
C GLU A 47 -15.06 -10.06 -4.07
N PHE A 48 -15.89 -9.49 -4.95
CA PHE A 48 -15.70 -8.09 -5.34
C PHE A 48 -16.08 -7.17 -4.17
N ILE A 49 -15.24 -6.18 -3.94
CA ILE A 49 -15.51 -5.05 -3.06
C ILE A 49 -15.96 -3.89 -3.95
N GLU A 50 -17.09 -3.29 -3.61
CA GLU A 50 -17.71 -2.23 -4.42
C GLU A 50 -16.83 -0.96 -4.37
N PRO A 51 -16.56 -0.29 -5.50
CA PRO A 51 -15.84 0.99 -5.50
C PRO A 51 -16.52 2.04 -4.62
N GLY A 52 -15.74 2.70 -3.77
CA GLY A 52 -16.27 3.73 -2.86
C GLY A 52 -17.11 3.18 -1.70
N SER A 53 -17.14 1.86 -1.50
CA SER A 53 -17.67 1.28 -0.26
C SER A 53 -16.75 1.59 0.93
N GLU A 54 -17.31 1.49 2.13
CA GLU A 54 -16.55 1.69 3.38
C GLU A 54 -15.33 0.77 3.44
N GLU A 55 -15.50 -0.52 3.14
CA GLU A 55 -14.39 -1.49 3.11
C GLU A 55 -13.27 -1.08 2.14
N GLU A 56 -13.63 -0.62 0.94
CA GLU A 56 -12.66 -0.20 -0.08
C GLU A 56 -11.88 1.05 0.37
N ILE A 57 -12.61 2.01 0.93
CA ILE A 57 -12.04 3.26 1.47
C ILE A 57 -11.12 2.95 2.66
N GLU A 58 -11.56 2.11 3.59
CA GLU A 58 -10.80 1.73 4.78
C GLU A 58 -9.51 1.00 4.43
N ILE A 59 -9.55 0.03 3.51
CA ILE A 59 -8.34 -0.68 3.06
C ILE A 59 -7.31 0.32 2.49
N ARG A 60 -7.76 1.26 1.66
CA ARG A 60 -6.88 2.26 1.03
C ARG A 60 -6.35 3.27 2.05
N ALA A 61 -7.21 3.80 2.91
CA ALA A 61 -6.83 4.75 3.95
C ALA A 61 -5.84 4.11 4.93
N ALA A 62 -6.09 2.87 5.38
CA ALA A 62 -5.20 2.12 6.24
C ALA A 62 -3.85 1.83 5.57
N THR A 63 -3.84 1.57 4.26
CA THR A 63 -2.60 1.42 3.48
C THR A 63 -1.77 2.70 3.49
N ILE A 64 -2.37 3.86 3.23
CA ILE A 64 -1.68 5.16 3.30
C ILE A 64 -1.11 5.37 4.70
N GLN A 65 -1.93 5.17 5.74
CA GLN A 65 -1.53 5.37 7.12
C GLN A 65 -0.39 4.42 7.53
N ALA A 66 -0.43 3.15 7.11
CA ALA A 66 0.65 2.21 7.36
C ALA A 66 1.98 2.67 6.75
N CYS A 67 1.97 3.18 5.51
CA CYS A 67 3.17 3.74 4.87
C CYS A 67 3.72 4.96 5.63
N GLU A 68 2.86 5.87 6.08
CA GLU A 68 3.28 7.04 6.89
C GLU A 68 3.90 6.61 8.24
N LEU A 69 3.33 5.60 8.89
CA LEU A 69 3.86 5.05 10.14
C LEU A 69 5.22 4.36 9.92
N ILE A 70 5.37 3.58 8.84
CA ILE A 70 6.65 2.96 8.46
C ILE A 70 7.70 4.03 8.22
N LYS A 71 7.38 5.09 7.47
CA LYS A 71 8.27 6.23 7.22
C LYS A 71 8.80 6.83 8.52
N LYS A 72 7.87 7.16 9.41
CA LYS A 72 8.17 7.75 10.72
C LYS A 72 9.08 6.83 11.53
N LYS A 73 8.77 5.53 11.58
CA LYS A 73 9.55 4.54 12.32
C LYS A 73 10.95 4.33 11.76
N LEU A 74 11.12 4.34 10.44
CA LEU A 74 12.44 4.26 9.81
C LEU A 74 13.32 5.47 10.15
N GLU A 75 12.74 6.67 10.20
CA GLU A 75 13.47 7.87 10.61
C GLU A 75 13.83 7.82 12.09
N GLU A 76 12.88 7.51 12.97
CA GLU A 76 13.07 7.48 14.43
C GLU A 76 14.07 6.41 14.88
N GLU A 77 13.98 5.20 14.32
CA GLU A 77 14.74 4.04 14.83
C GLU A 77 16.02 3.76 14.03
N LYS A 78 16.09 4.20 12.77
CA LYS A 78 17.22 3.93 11.87
C LYS A 78 17.87 5.19 11.28
N GLY A 79 17.28 6.38 11.49
CA GLY A 79 17.74 7.61 10.85
C GLY A 79 17.57 7.63 9.33
N ILE A 80 16.76 6.72 8.78
CA ILE A 80 16.54 6.60 7.33
C ILE A 80 15.41 7.54 6.93
N LYS A 81 15.74 8.63 6.24
CA LYS A 81 14.76 9.53 5.62
C LYS A 81 14.38 8.99 4.25
N CYS A 82 13.08 8.81 4.02
CA CYS A 82 12.52 8.44 2.72
C CYS A 82 11.16 9.12 2.53
N ALA A 83 10.72 9.25 1.28
CA ALA A 83 9.38 9.70 0.93
C ALA A 83 8.41 8.50 0.89
N SER A 84 7.13 8.75 1.11
CA SER A 84 6.10 7.70 1.09
C SER A 84 6.01 6.94 -0.24
N PRO A 85 6.22 7.59 -1.42
CA PRO A 85 6.38 6.86 -2.68
C PRO A 85 7.55 5.87 -2.73
N GLU A 86 8.61 6.05 -1.93
CA GLU A 86 9.71 5.08 -1.89
C GLU A 86 9.31 3.82 -1.13
N ILE A 87 8.56 3.98 -0.02
CA ILE A 87 8.01 2.86 0.76
C ILE A 87 7.01 2.07 -0.09
N ASP A 88 6.16 2.78 -0.84
CA ASP A 88 5.25 2.19 -1.83
C ASP A 88 6.00 1.31 -2.82
N GLN A 89 7.07 1.82 -3.43
CA GLN A 89 7.91 1.04 -4.36
C GLN A 89 8.55 -0.18 -3.71
N TRP A 90 9.00 -0.08 -2.45
CA TRP A 90 9.54 -1.22 -1.72
C TRP A 90 8.48 -2.30 -1.45
N LEU A 91 7.30 -1.90 -0.96
CA LEU A 91 6.18 -2.82 -0.72
C LEU A 91 5.70 -3.48 -2.01
N TRP A 92 5.56 -2.70 -3.09
CA TRP A 92 5.19 -3.22 -4.40
C TRP A 92 6.21 -4.25 -4.88
N THR A 93 7.50 -3.95 -4.76
CA THR A 93 8.60 -4.88 -5.13
C THR A 93 8.54 -6.17 -4.30
N LEU A 94 8.26 -6.09 -3.00
CA LEU A 94 8.06 -7.28 -2.15
C LEU A 94 6.87 -8.12 -2.65
N GLY A 95 5.77 -7.48 -3.04
CA GLY A 95 4.58 -8.15 -3.58
C GLY A 95 4.79 -8.90 -4.91
N GLN A 96 5.91 -8.65 -5.59
CA GLN A 96 6.32 -9.41 -6.78
C GLN A 96 6.89 -10.78 -6.45
N ASN A 97 7.38 -10.99 -5.22
CA ASN A 97 7.82 -12.28 -4.74
C ASN A 97 6.63 -13.12 -4.26
N ASP A 98 6.55 -14.37 -4.71
CA ASP A 98 5.47 -15.29 -4.39
C ASP A 98 5.34 -15.59 -2.90
N SER A 99 6.40 -15.42 -2.11
CA SER A 99 6.32 -15.56 -0.64
C SER A 99 5.33 -14.58 -0.02
N PHE A 100 5.14 -13.39 -0.61
CA PHE A 100 4.22 -12.36 -0.10
C PHE A 100 2.80 -12.47 -0.66
N ARG A 101 2.50 -13.54 -1.42
CA ARG A 101 1.20 -13.74 -2.09
C ARG A 101 0.29 -14.76 -1.40
N LYS A 102 0.58 -15.08 -0.13
CA LYS A 102 -0.22 -16.03 0.69
C LYS A 102 -1.71 -15.66 0.72
N TYR A 103 -2.01 -14.37 0.86
CA TYR A 103 -3.39 -13.86 0.86
C TYR A 103 -3.68 -13.16 -0.47
N PRO A 104 -4.90 -13.22 -1.01
CA PRO A 104 -5.27 -12.43 -2.18
C PRO A 104 -5.39 -10.94 -1.85
N TYR A 105 -5.31 -10.10 -2.87
CA TYR A 105 -5.65 -8.68 -2.79
C TYR A 105 -7.18 -8.48 -2.87
N HIS A 106 -7.66 -7.35 -2.33
CA HIS A 106 -9.05 -6.94 -2.52
C HIS A 106 -9.31 -6.67 -4.01
N ARG A 107 -10.48 -7.08 -4.52
CA ARG A 107 -10.84 -6.90 -5.94
C ARG A 107 -11.91 -5.84 -6.06
N THR A 108 -11.56 -4.69 -6.61
CA THR A 108 -12.50 -3.60 -6.88
C THR A 108 -12.49 -3.32 -8.37
N ARG A 109 -13.65 -3.36 -9.02
CA ARG A 109 -13.77 -3.07 -10.46
C ARG A 109 -13.98 -1.59 -10.66
N THR A 110 -13.03 -0.91 -11.30
CA THR A 110 -13.09 0.54 -11.54
C THR A 110 -12.74 0.88 -12.98
N ILE A 111 -12.78 2.16 -13.34
CA ILE A 111 -12.22 2.66 -14.60
C ILE A 111 -10.70 2.95 -14.53
N PHE A 112 -10.12 2.90 -13.33
CA PHE A 112 -8.72 3.24 -13.09
C PHE A 112 -7.78 2.04 -13.23
N TYR A 113 -8.29 0.82 -13.05
CA TYR A 113 -7.61 -0.47 -13.21
C TYR A 113 -8.64 -1.61 -13.16
#